data_AF-A0A7C5VNT3-F1
#
_entry.id   AF-A0A7C5VNT3-F1
#
_cell.length_a   1.000
_cell.length_b   1.000
_cell.length_c   1.000
_cell.angle_alpha   90.00
_cell.angle_beta   90.00
_cell.angle_gamma   90.00
#
_symmetry.space_group_name_H-M   'P 1'
#
loop_
_entity.id
_entity.type
_entity.pdbx_description
1 polymer ?
#
loop_
_entity_poly.entity_id
_entity_poly.type
_entity_poly.pdbx_seq_one_letter_code
_entity_poly.pdbx_strand_id
1 'polypeptide(L)'
;MAASHAIYKERIYTLNDYFTVEKWTSKKTINLAQELKCMEALKIAINLKRKIRHGTLETPYKIPTPKWLAMLARKFKTDNLTRATSINMLKTLTNKRTGKLLTSKLTRETY
;
A
#
# COMPACT_ATOMS: atom_id res chain seq x y z
N MET A 1 14.55 6.16 11.93
CA MET A 1 14.63 4.87 11.20
C MET A 1 13.30 4.11 11.14
N ALA A 2 12.37 4.32 12.09
CA ALA A 2 11.05 3.65 12.11
C ALA A 2 10.16 3.96 10.89
N ALA A 3 10.01 5.24 10.50
CA ALA A 3 9.12 5.64 9.40
C ALA A 3 9.50 5.00 8.05
N SER A 4 10.78 4.97 7.71
CA SER A 4 11.25 4.36 6.46
C SER A 4 11.06 2.84 6.43
N HIS A 5 11.19 2.19 7.59
CA HIS A 5 10.96 0.74 7.71
C HIS A 5 9.46 0.41 7.65
N ALA A 6 8.59 1.26 8.21
CA ALA A 6 7.14 1.15 8.07
C ALA A 6 6.72 1.26 6.59
N ILE A 7 7.20 2.28 5.87
CA ILE A 7 6.90 2.48 4.43
C ILE A 7 7.35 1.28 3.58
N TYR A 8 8.50 0.68 3.92
CA TYR A 8 8.95 -0.53 3.25
C TYR A 8 7.99 -1.71 3.47
N LYS A 9 7.55 -1.94 4.71
CA LYS A 9 6.61 -3.02 5.04
C LYS A 9 5.23 -2.81 4.41
N GLU A 10 4.75 -1.57 4.31
CA GLU A 10 3.46 -1.24 3.68
C GLU A 10 3.37 -1.64 2.20
N ARG A 11 4.51 -1.89 1.55
CA ARG A 11 4.57 -2.33 0.15
C ARG A 11 4.60 -3.85 -0.02
N ILE A 12 4.68 -4.60 1.07
CA ILE A 12 4.82 -6.05 1.04
C ILE A 12 3.45 -6.68 1.25
N TYR A 13 3.02 -7.47 0.28
CA TYR A 13 1.85 -8.33 0.40
C TYR A 13 2.27 -9.69 0.95
N THR A 14 1.82 -9.99 2.17
CA THR A 14 2.22 -11.16 2.94
C THR A 14 1.24 -12.32 2.80
N LEU A 15 1.61 -13.49 3.33
CA LEU A 15 0.71 -14.64 3.43
C LEU A 15 -0.49 -14.34 4.34
N ASN A 16 -0.32 -13.51 5.37
CA ASN A 16 -1.43 -13.07 6.22
C ASN A 16 -2.44 -12.21 5.43
N ASP A 17 -1.93 -11.35 4.54
CA ASP A 17 -2.79 -10.56 3.66
C ASP A 17 -3.57 -11.45 2.69
N TYR A 18 -2.94 -12.51 2.16
CA TYR A 18 -3.61 -13.52 1.34
C TYR A 18 -4.83 -14.11 2.07
N PHE A 19 -4.62 -14.65 3.27
CA PHE A 19 -5.71 -15.28 4.03
C PHE A 19 -6.78 -14.29 4.47
N THR A 20 -6.39 -13.05 4.79
CA THR A 20 -7.34 -11.98 5.13
C THR A 20 -8.25 -11.68 3.94
N VAL A 21 -7.68 -11.48 2.76
CA VAL A 21 -8.46 -11.20 1.55
C VAL A 21 -9.30 -12.42 1.15
N GLU A 22 -8.78 -13.63 1.31
CA GLU A 22 -9.52 -14.86 1.05
C GLU A 22 -10.77 -14.98 1.93
N LYS A 23 -10.62 -14.80 3.25
CA LYS A 23 -11.71 -15.00 4.20
C LYS A 23 -12.70 -13.82 4.24
N TRP A 24 -12.21 -12.60 4.06
CA TRP A 24 -13.02 -11.40 4.37
C TRP A 24 -13.57 -10.70 3.14
N THR A 25 -13.20 -11.10 1.91
CA THR A 25 -13.80 -10.48 0.71
C THR A 25 -15.26 -10.88 0.56
N SER A 26 -16.16 -9.98 0.95
CA SER A 26 -17.62 -10.14 0.90
C SER A 26 -18.28 -8.87 0.37
N LYS A 27 -19.60 -8.90 0.15
CA LYS A 27 -20.38 -7.69 -0.21
C LYS A 27 -20.18 -6.55 0.80
N LYS A 28 -20.11 -6.88 2.11
CA LYS A 28 -19.84 -5.91 3.17
C LYS A 28 -18.48 -5.22 2.97
N THR A 29 -17.46 -5.99 2.63
CA THR A 29 -16.10 -5.47 2.39
C THR A 29 -16.04 -4.58 1.14
N ILE A 30 -16.78 -4.93 0.09
CA ILE A 30 -16.90 -4.08 -1.10
C ILE A 30 -17.56 -2.75 -0.75
N ASN A 31 -18.70 -2.77 -0.04
CA ASN A 31 -19.38 -1.54 0.39
C ASN A 31 -18.47 -0.66 1.24
N LEU A 32 -17.80 -1.25 2.24
CA LEU A 32 -16.85 -0.54 3.09
C LEU A 32 -15.70 0.08 2.29
N ALA A 33 -15.18 -0.63 1.29
CA ALA A 33 -14.12 -0.09 0.44
C ALA A 33 -14.59 1.05 -0.49
N GLN A 34 -15.88 1.11 -0.82
CA GLN A 34 -16.47 2.26 -1.51
C GLN A 34 -16.58 3.46 -0.56
N GLU A 35 -17.13 3.25 0.64
CA GLU A 35 -17.26 4.27 1.67
C GLU A 35 -15.91 4.90 2.03
N LEU A 36 -14.88 4.06 2.21
CA LEU A 36 -13.51 4.48 2.53
C LEU A 36 -12.68 4.89 1.30
N LYS A 37 -13.29 4.91 0.10
CA LYS A 37 -12.64 5.30 -1.16
C LYS A 37 -11.34 4.55 -1.45
N CYS A 38 -11.27 3.28 -1.06
CA CYS A 38 -10.09 2.42 -1.20
C CYS A 38 -10.33 1.23 -2.15
N MET A 39 -11.36 1.31 -2.99
CA MET A 39 -11.74 0.25 -3.93
C MET A 39 -10.59 -0.24 -4.82
N GLU A 40 -9.73 0.66 -5.30
CA GLU A 40 -8.55 0.28 -6.10
C GLU A 40 -7.56 -0.59 -5.33
N ALA A 41 -7.36 -0.31 -4.03
CA ALA A 41 -6.54 -1.15 -3.16
C ALA A 41 -7.14 -2.54 -2.99
N LEU A 42 -8.46 -2.61 -2.76
CA LEU A 42 -9.18 -3.89 -2.65
C LEU A 42 -9.07 -4.71 -3.94
N LYS A 43 -9.27 -4.09 -5.11
CA LYS A 43 -9.09 -4.77 -6.41
C LYS A 43 -7.70 -5.36 -6.58
N ILE A 44 -6.66 -4.60 -6.19
CA ILE A 44 -5.27 -5.05 -6.29
C ILE A 44 -5.03 -6.24 -5.35
N ALA A 45 -5.51 -6.16 -4.11
CA ALA A 45 -5.44 -7.26 -3.15
C ALA A 45 -6.13 -8.54 -3.67
N ILE A 46 -7.35 -8.43 -4.21
CA ILE A 46 -8.07 -9.56 -4.81
C ILE A 46 -7.30 -10.15 -5.98
N ASN A 47 -6.72 -9.31 -6.84
CA ASN A 47 -5.93 -9.77 -7.97
C ASN A 47 -4.62 -10.45 -7.55
N LEU A 48 -3.94 -9.94 -6.52
CA LEU A 48 -2.75 -10.58 -5.96
C LEU A 48 -3.08 -11.94 -5.36
N LYS A 49 -4.14 -12.03 -4.55
CA LYS A 49 -4.66 -13.31 -4.04
C LYS A 49 -4.91 -14.29 -5.19
N ARG A 50 -5.58 -13.85 -6.26
CA ARG A 50 -5.86 -14.70 -7.42
C ARG A 50 -4.56 -15.20 -8.07
N LYS A 51 -3.55 -14.34 -8.25
CA LYS A 51 -2.26 -14.74 -8.82
C LYS A 51 -1.53 -15.77 -7.96
N ILE A 52 -1.57 -15.60 -6.64
CA ILE A 52 -0.97 -16.52 -5.67
C ILE A 52 -1.66 -17.88 -5.71
N ARG A 53 -3.00 -17.88 -5.72
CA ARG A 53 -3.79 -19.12 -5.80
C ARG A 53 -3.51 -19.94 -7.07
N HIS A 54 -3.20 -19.27 -8.18
CA HIS A 54 -2.83 -19.94 -9.44
C HIS A 54 -1.33 -20.30 -9.53
N GLY A 55 -0.54 -20.08 -8.48
CA GLY A 55 0.90 -20.36 -8.48
C GLY A 55 1.74 -19.42 -9.37
N THR A 56 1.14 -18.34 -9.89
CA THR A 56 1.85 -17.38 -10.77
C THR A 56 2.68 -16.34 -9.99
N LEU A 57 2.53 -16.32 -8.67
CA LEU A 57 3.15 -15.34 -7.78
C LEU A 57 3.25 -15.94 -6.37
N GLU A 58 4.36 -15.71 -5.68
CA GLU A 58 4.58 -16.20 -4.32
C GLU A 58 4.56 -15.05 -3.31
N THR A 59 4.23 -15.37 -2.06
CA THR A 59 4.34 -14.43 -0.94
C THR A 59 5.65 -14.66 -0.18
N PRO A 60 6.29 -13.61 0.37
CA PRO A 60 5.89 -12.21 0.33
C PRO A 60 6.15 -11.55 -1.03
N TYR A 61 5.19 -10.75 -1.51
CA TYR A 61 5.31 -10.05 -2.78
C TYR A 61 5.48 -8.54 -2.58
N LYS A 62 6.55 -7.97 -3.15
CA LYS A 62 6.82 -6.53 -3.12
C LYS A 62 6.03 -5.83 -4.24
N ILE A 63 5.06 -5.02 -3.86
CA ILE A 63 4.29 -4.22 -4.82
C ILE A 63 5.24 -3.21 -5.51
N PRO A 64 5.22 -3.12 -6.86
CA PRO A 64 6.03 -2.16 -7.59
C PRO A 64 5.80 -0.73 -7.12
N THR A 65 6.89 0.02 -6.89
CA THR A 65 6.84 1.39 -6.36
C THR A 65 5.88 2.30 -7.14
N PRO A 66 5.88 2.31 -8.49
CA PRO A 66 4.98 3.18 -9.25
C PRO A 66 3.50 2.87 -9.00
N LYS A 67 3.18 1.57 -8.88
CA LYS A 67 1.80 1.11 -8.64
C LYS A 67 1.32 1.51 -7.24
N TRP A 68 2.16 1.33 -6.23
CA TRP A 68 1.87 1.74 -4.86
C TRP A 68 1.69 3.26 -4.74
N LEU A 69 2.59 4.05 -5.35
CA LEU A 69 2.47 5.51 -5.37
C LEU A 69 1.20 5.98 -6.09
N ALA A 70 0.84 5.36 -7.21
CA ALA A 70 -0.39 5.70 -7.92
C ALA A 70 -1.65 5.45 -7.07
N MET A 71 -1.67 4.37 -6.29
CA MET A 71 -2.77 4.10 -5.35
C MET A 71 -2.87 5.16 -4.25
N LEU A 72 -1.73 5.52 -3.64
CA LEU A 72 -1.68 6.56 -2.61
C LEU A 72 -2.13 7.91 -3.15
N ALA A 73 -1.63 8.31 -4.32
CA ALA A 73 -2.00 9.57 -4.96
C ALA A 73 -3.51 9.63 -5.27
N ARG A 74 -4.10 8.52 -5.73
CA ARG A 74 -5.55 8.43 -5.95
C ARG A 74 -6.31 8.59 -4.63
N LYS A 75 -5.91 7.88 -3.56
CA LYS A 75 -6.54 8.00 -2.23
C LYS A 75 -6.45 9.43 -1.70
N PHE A 76 -5.29 10.07 -1.84
CA PHE A 76 -5.06 11.46 -1.47
C PHE A 76 -5.97 12.44 -2.24
N LYS A 77 -6.21 12.19 -3.53
CA LYS A 77 -7.09 13.02 -4.36
C LYS A 77 -8.57 12.83 -4.00
N THR A 78 -9.01 11.60 -3.73
CA THR A 78 -10.43 11.28 -3.54
C THR A 78 -10.91 11.47 -2.11
N ASP A 79 -10.02 11.34 -1.12
CA ASP A 79 -10.35 11.42 0.29
C ASP A 79 -9.74 12.67 0.96
N ASN A 80 -10.61 13.62 1.32
CA ASN A 80 -10.23 14.87 1.96
C ASN A 80 -9.59 14.66 3.34
N LEU A 81 -9.99 13.64 4.10
CA LEU A 81 -9.40 13.32 5.40
C LEU A 81 -7.97 12.82 5.22
N THR A 82 -7.77 11.84 4.34
CA THR A 82 -6.42 11.38 3.98
C THR A 82 -5.56 12.54 3.46
N ARG A 83 -6.12 13.46 2.66
CA ARG A 83 -5.40 14.63 2.16
C ARG A 83 -4.87 15.51 3.29
N ALA A 84 -5.73 15.88 4.24
CA ALA A 84 -5.36 16.75 5.37
C ALA A 84 -4.26 16.12 6.23
N THR A 85 -4.40 14.84 6.58
CA THR A 85 -3.38 14.11 7.37
C THR A 85 -2.07 13.93 6.61
N SER A 86 -2.16 13.64 5.31
CA SER A 86 -0.98 13.38 4.47
C SER A 86 -0.18 14.65 4.18
N ILE A 87 -0.80 15.83 4.09
CA ILE A 87 -0.08 17.11 3.95
C ILE A 87 0.81 17.36 5.17
N ASN A 88 0.30 17.10 6.38
CA ASN A 88 1.08 17.25 7.61
C ASN A 88 2.25 16.24 7.65
N MET A 89 2.02 15.00 7.23
CA MET A 89 3.10 14.00 7.09
C MET A 89 4.12 14.40 6.01
N LEU A 90 3.68 14.90 4.86
CA LEU A 90 4.54 15.36 3.77
C LEU A 90 5.48 16.47 4.21
N LYS A 91 4.97 17.45 4.98
CA LYS A 91 5.79 18.51 5.58
C LYS A 91 6.94 17.93 6.43
N THR A 92 6.66 16.88 7.20
CA THR A 92 7.69 16.18 8.01
C THR A 92 8.68 15.40 7.14
N LEU A 93 8.24 14.85 5.99
CA LEU A 93 9.05 14.06 5.06
C LEU A 93 9.98 14.92 4.19
N THR A 94 9.59 16.16 3.85
CA THR A 94 10.40 17.12 3.07
C THR A 94 11.64 17.65 3.79
N ASN A 95 11.85 17.29 5.06
CA ASN A 95 13.07 17.64 5.77
C ASN A 95 14.28 16.94 5.12
N LYS A 96 15.30 17.71 4.67
CA LYS A 96 16.43 17.27 3.80
C LYS A 96 17.09 15.96 4.26
N ARG A 97 17.21 15.75 5.57
CA ARG A 97 17.83 14.56 6.17
C ARG A 97 16.96 13.31 6.08
N THR A 98 15.64 13.46 6.21
CA THR A 98 14.65 12.37 6.15
C THR A 98 14.39 11.96 4.70
N GLY A 99 14.31 12.92 3.77
CA GLY A 99 14.06 12.66 2.35
C GLY A 99 15.15 11.83 1.67
N LYS A 100 16.44 12.10 1.95
CA LYS A 100 17.58 11.36 1.38
C LYS A 100 17.64 9.90 1.87
N LEU A 101 17.22 9.65 3.11
CA LEU A 101 17.16 8.30 3.69
C LEU A 101 15.96 7.49 3.17
N LEU A 102 14.84 8.16 2.87
CA LEU A 102 13.65 7.52 2.32
C LEU A 102 13.83 7.12 0.86
N THR A 103 14.39 8.03 0.05
CA THR A 103 14.67 7.76 -1.37
C THR A 103 15.61 6.57 -1.53
N SER A 104 16.72 6.52 -0.78
CA SER A 104 17.67 5.41 -0.84
C SER A 104 17.09 4.05 -0.41
N LYS A 105 16.04 4.04 0.43
CA LYS A 105 15.37 2.79 0.85
C LYS A 105 14.17 2.42 -0.02
N LEU A 106 13.51 3.38 -0.65
CA LEU A 106 12.41 3.14 -1.59
C LEU A 106 12.89 2.51 -2.90
N THR A 107 14.10 2.84 -3.33
CA THR A 107 14.78 2.28 -4.51
C THR A 107 15.63 1.06 -4.19
N ARG A 108 15.80 0.68 -2.92
CA ARG A 108 16.62 -0.47 -2.53
C ARG A 108 15.90 -1.78 -2.85
N GLU A 109 16.55 -2.62 -3.66
CA GLU A 109 15.99 -3.90 -4.12
C GLU A 109 16.09 -4.99 -3.06
N THR A 110 17.18 -5.06 -2.29
CA THR A 110 17.45 -6.10 -1.29
C THR A 110 17.98 -5.52 0.03
N TYR A 111 17.67 -6.22 1.12
CA TYR A 111 18.22 -5.92 2.44
C TYR A 111 19.52 -6.67 2.65
#